data_AF-A0A937TSQ8-F1
#
_entry.id   AF-A0A937TSQ8-F1
#
_cell.length_a   1.000
_cell.length_b   1.000
_cell.length_c   1.000
_cell.angle_alpha   90.00
_cell.angle_beta   90.00
_cell.angle_gamma   90.00
#
_symmetry.space_group_name_H-M   'P 1'
#
loop_
_entity.id
_entity.type
_entity.pdbx_description
1 polymer ?
#
loop_
_entity_poly.entity_id
_entity_poly.type
_entity_poly.pdbx_seq_one_letter_code
_entity_poly.pdbx_strand_id
1 'polypeptide(L)'
;MIGKGFVWTLVLLAAALAAGPAAGETKTWVGGDWGQWEEGTNWSPVGEPTATSDVTINAGAGEACVGLWRGYSPGAYQEARTLNTISTPEGEVCFERWTGDWVYMHVHDGVLNQGRLCLEDFELETTTITNQGYLDLDTMEVVADIENYGAMVTWAVDIEGDVTCYEDSVYEVEGWVEITLRDDDTGGNFDNHGEVWLGGHAGMEVDGTLHNHATGHITGGSGAIRAWGGLVNDGLLNSWGMDLGIHCPGSTFTNTGQVYNTSGSTVSVMADAVVQQGVVTVYPDGAVNFACDLVSQAGGTIKLLGGTLSARNLTHEAGAVLEGFGHIAVHDEFGNFGTLTNQGVIDLYADNQVVGHLDNQTGATLGIRNGDLTVVGDITNNGEINTVNASIYWEGTYTGAGTLTFAGDEVKAANGVMTIAPGGTLNVTGTGRTDLYADIDCGGTVIVASGATAVFRGHLSGAMESLTIAGGATPTGTLDLTVNNLIVDYATPPVGAYSDEFLAIEALVKSGYKDGTLHYWDGPGIQSSAAAGSGDQSTTLATFDNAGPGGGKTNLEGEPVDATSVLVKYAWYGDINLDGVVDFNDYNIIDNTFLSGVTTGKHWQEG
;
A
#
# COMPACT_ATOMS: atom_id res chain seq x y z
N MET A 1 54.28 2.41 39.76
CA MET A 1 55.32 2.77 38.77
C MET A 1 54.58 3.21 37.52
N ILE A 2 54.36 4.52 37.36
CA ILE A 2 55.10 5.41 36.42
C ILE A 2 54.77 5.00 34.97
N GLY A 3 54.11 5.78 34.10
CA GLY A 3 53.65 7.17 34.13
C GLY A 3 53.54 7.71 32.69
N LYS A 4 52.80 8.81 32.52
CA LYS A 4 52.81 9.77 31.39
C LYS A 4 52.22 9.26 30.04
N GLY A 5 51.43 10.02 29.29
CA GLY A 5 51.00 11.40 29.43
C GLY A 5 49.93 11.74 28.39
N PHE A 6 49.02 12.63 28.79
CA PHE A 6 48.12 13.37 27.90
C PHE A 6 48.96 14.20 26.92
N VAL A 7 48.76 14.00 25.62
CA VAL A 7 49.29 14.88 24.57
C VAL A 7 48.12 15.65 23.99
N TRP A 8 48.10 16.95 24.24
CA TRP A 8 47.30 17.91 23.50
C TRP A 8 47.88 18.01 22.09
N THR A 9 47.11 17.62 21.08
CA THR A 9 47.44 17.94 19.69
C THR A 9 47.01 19.38 19.42
N LEU A 10 47.94 20.31 19.64
CA LEU A 10 47.84 21.68 19.18
C LEU A 10 48.05 21.67 17.64
N VAL A 11 46.97 21.73 16.87
CA VAL A 11 47.05 21.92 15.41
C VAL A 11 47.50 23.37 15.17
N LEU A 12 48.77 23.51 14.79
CA LEU A 12 49.34 24.75 14.28
C LEU A 12 48.70 25.05 12.91
N LEU A 13 47.69 25.90 12.91
CA LEU A 13 47.15 26.55 11.71
C LEU A 13 48.19 27.59 11.25
N ALA A 14 49.10 27.19 10.38
CA ALA A 14 49.96 28.12 9.65
C ALA A 14 49.11 28.79 8.57
N ALA A 15 48.51 29.93 8.91
CA ALA A 15 47.86 30.81 7.97
C ALA A 15 48.88 31.29 6.92
N ALA A 16 48.71 30.84 5.69
CA ALA A 16 49.18 31.61 4.55
C ALA A 16 48.31 32.86 4.49
N LEU A 17 48.79 33.98 5.03
CA LEU A 17 48.22 35.29 4.72
C LEU A 17 48.51 35.57 3.24
N ALA A 18 47.64 35.09 2.36
CA ALA A 18 47.29 35.88 1.20
C ALA A 18 46.69 37.18 1.75
N ALA A 19 47.18 38.33 1.29
CA ALA A 19 46.51 39.59 1.55
C ALA A 19 45.06 39.42 1.03
N GLY A 20 44.09 39.37 1.95
CA GLY A 20 42.69 39.42 1.56
C GLY A 20 42.43 40.67 0.72
N PRO A 21 41.35 40.67 -0.09
CA PRO A 21 40.91 41.91 -0.73
C PRO A 21 40.83 43.02 0.33
N ALA A 22 41.18 44.25 -0.05
CA ALA A 22 41.09 45.39 0.85
C ALA A 22 39.67 45.45 1.42
N ALA A 23 39.52 45.35 2.74
CA ALA A 23 38.22 45.33 3.40
C ALA A 23 37.39 46.53 2.95
N GLY A 24 36.15 46.26 2.56
CA GLY A 24 35.21 47.25 2.12
C GLY A 24 34.98 48.35 3.15
N GLU A 25 34.51 49.53 2.72
CA GLU A 25 34.00 50.52 3.68
C GLU A 25 32.68 49.98 4.26
N THR A 26 32.63 49.78 5.57
CA THR A 26 31.38 49.42 6.25
C THR A 26 30.40 50.59 6.25
N LYS A 27 29.21 50.39 5.71
CA LYS A 27 28.07 51.34 5.75
C LYS A 27 27.00 50.80 6.69
N THR A 28 26.62 51.61 7.68
CA THR A 28 25.55 51.27 8.61
C THR A 28 24.30 52.09 8.31
N TRP A 29 23.13 51.46 8.26
CA TRP A 29 21.87 52.16 8.14
C TRP A 29 21.59 53.02 9.36
N VAL A 30 21.24 54.28 9.13
CA VAL A 30 20.81 55.28 10.12
C VAL A 30 19.56 56.03 9.68
N GLY A 31 18.88 55.58 8.61
CA GLY A 31 17.69 56.20 8.03
C GLY A 31 16.42 56.11 8.89
N GLY A 32 16.49 55.44 10.04
CA GLY A 32 15.33 55.18 10.89
C GLY A 32 14.40 54.14 10.29
N ASP A 33 13.11 54.26 10.61
CA ASP A 33 12.11 53.24 10.28
C ASP A 33 11.80 53.15 8.78
N TRP A 34 11.91 54.26 8.05
CA TRP A 34 11.62 54.35 6.62
C TRP A 34 12.64 55.26 5.95
N GLY A 35 13.33 54.76 4.93
CA GLY A 35 14.28 55.58 4.18
C GLY A 35 14.57 55.01 2.81
N GLN A 36 15.11 55.85 1.93
CA GLN A 36 15.52 55.45 0.59
C GLN A 36 16.98 55.02 0.59
N TRP A 37 17.31 54.00 -0.19
CA TRP A 37 18.68 53.51 -0.33
C TRP A 37 19.64 54.60 -0.83
N GLU A 38 19.20 55.43 -1.77
CA GLU A 38 20.01 56.43 -2.48
C GLU A 38 20.27 57.69 -1.64
N GLU A 39 19.49 57.90 -0.58
CA GLU A 39 19.66 59.04 0.32
C GLU A 39 20.89 58.80 1.21
N GLY A 40 22.05 59.34 0.80
CA GLY A 40 23.31 59.18 1.53
C GLY A 40 23.28 59.58 3.01
N THR A 41 22.29 60.37 3.45
CA THR A 41 22.05 60.70 4.87
C THR A 41 21.49 59.55 5.69
N ASN A 42 20.95 58.51 5.04
CA ASN A 42 20.47 57.28 5.67
C ASN A 42 21.60 56.29 5.93
N TRP A 43 22.85 56.65 5.61
CA TRP A 43 24.03 55.83 5.80
C TRP A 43 25.07 56.51 6.69
N SER A 44 25.77 55.70 7.47
CA SER A 44 26.92 56.12 8.28
C SER A 44 28.13 55.23 7.97
N PRO A 45 29.27 55.80 7.52
CA PRO A 45 29.49 57.21 7.18
C PRO A 45 28.58 57.70 6.03
N VAL A 46 28.20 58.99 6.06
CA VAL A 46 27.31 59.61 5.06
C VAL A 46 27.80 59.35 3.63
N GLY A 47 26.88 58.88 2.79
CA GLY A 47 27.11 58.52 1.39
C GLY A 47 26.55 57.14 1.07
N GLU A 48 25.98 56.99 -0.12
CA GLU A 48 25.43 55.73 -0.62
C GLU A 48 26.46 54.59 -0.58
N PRO A 49 26.05 53.35 -0.27
CA PRO A 49 26.89 52.17 -0.44
C PRO A 49 27.38 51.99 -1.88
N THR A 50 28.56 51.40 -2.03
CA THR A 50 29.20 51.13 -3.33
C THR A 50 29.50 49.65 -3.50
N ALA A 51 29.97 49.24 -4.68
CA ALA A 51 30.34 47.84 -4.99
C ALA A 51 31.30 47.19 -3.98
N THR A 52 32.10 47.98 -3.26
CA THR A 52 33.04 47.49 -2.25
C THR A 52 32.54 47.75 -0.83
N SER A 53 31.26 48.07 -0.61
CA SER A 53 30.74 48.37 0.73
C SER A 53 30.25 47.11 1.42
N ASP A 54 30.59 46.96 2.69
CA ASP A 54 29.94 46.01 3.60
C ASP A 54 28.76 46.72 4.27
N VAL A 55 27.54 46.24 4.06
CA VAL A 55 26.32 46.89 4.56
C VAL A 55 25.82 46.20 5.81
N THR A 56 25.56 46.98 6.85
CA THR A 56 24.92 46.49 8.08
C THR A 56 23.67 47.31 8.35
N ILE A 57 22.52 46.65 8.46
CA ILE A 57 21.24 47.29 8.76
C ILE A 57 20.74 46.72 10.09
N ASN A 58 20.81 47.55 11.13
CA ASN A 58 20.36 47.16 12.46
C ASN A 58 19.16 48.02 12.83
N ALA A 59 17.97 47.42 12.84
CA ALA A 59 16.73 48.08 13.23
C ALA A 59 16.50 48.05 14.76
N GLY A 60 17.34 47.32 15.50
CA GLY A 60 17.25 47.17 16.95
C GLY A 60 15.94 46.49 17.36
N ALA A 61 15.12 47.16 18.17
CA ALA A 61 13.79 46.67 18.55
C ALA A 61 12.67 47.15 17.61
N GLY A 62 13.01 47.91 16.55
CA GLY A 62 12.07 48.48 15.60
C GLY A 62 12.13 47.80 14.23
N GLU A 63 11.64 48.53 13.24
CA GLU A 63 11.59 48.17 11.83
C GLU A 63 12.50 49.13 11.05
N ALA A 64 13.08 48.69 9.94
CA ALA A 64 13.83 49.51 8.99
C ALA A 64 13.43 49.10 7.56
N CYS A 65 12.52 49.85 6.96
CA CYS A 65 12.10 49.70 5.58
C CYS A 65 13.00 50.54 4.67
N VAL A 66 13.78 49.83 3.85
CA VAL A 66 14.73 50.39 2.91
C VAL A 66 14.12 50.33 1.52
N GLY A 67 13.56 51.45 1.11
CA GLY A 67 12.99 51.61 -0.21
C GLY A 67 14.06 51.61 -1.29
N LEU A 68 13.95 50.66 -2.21
CA LEU A 68 14.74 50.63 -3.43
C LEU A 68 14.03 51.53 -4.45
N TRP A 69 14.45 52.80 -4.54
CA TRP A 69 13.76 53.81 -5.35
C TRP A 69 14.64 54.39 -6.45
N ARG A 70 14.09 54.41 -7.66
CA ARG A 70 14.62 55.23 -8.74
C ARG A 70 13.84 56.52 -8.92
N GLY A 71 14.55 57.65 -8.95
CA GLY A 71 14.02 58.88 -9.54
C GLY A 71 13.70 58.64 -11.02
N TYR A 72 12.42 58.54 -11.37
CA TYR A 72 11.92 58.23 -12.72
C TYR A 72 12.67 58.99 -13.83
N SER A 73 13.51 58.27 -14.56
CA SER A 73 14.17 58.75 -15.79
C SER A 73 13.77 57.82 -16.94
N PRO A 74 12.88 58.27 -17.85
CA PRO A 74 12.41 57.45 -18.95
C PRO A 74 13.56 56.94 -19.82
N GLY A 75 13.70 55.61 -19.95
CA GLY A 75 14.53 54.97 -20.96
C GLY A 75 15.93 54.50 -20.52
N ALA A 76 16.25 54.49 -19.23
CA ALA A 76 17.46 53.82 -18.73
C ALA A 76 17.08 52.49 -18.08
N TYR A 77 17.76 51.40 -18.44
CA TYR A 77 17.54 50.05 -17.92
C TYR A 77 17.89 49.94 -16.42
N GLN A 78 17.46 48.83 -15.81
CA GLN A 78 17.68 48.35 -14.43
C GLN A 78 18.97 48.88 -13.79
N GLU A 79 18.88 49.45 -12.59
CA GLU A 79 20.07 49.84 -11.84
C GLU A 79 20.47 48.69 -10.93
N ALA A 80 21.59 48.04 -11.25
CA ALA A 80 22.21 47.08 -10.36
C ALA A 80 22.81 47.78 -9.14
N ARG A 81 22.41 47.35 -7.94
CA ARG A 81 23.07 47.73 -6.69
C ARG A 81 24.10 46.66 -6.36
N THR A 82 25.39 46.97 -6.49
CA THR A 82 26.46 46.02 -6.16
C THR A 82 27.00 46.30 -4.75
N LEU A 83 27.20 45.26 -3.96
CA LEU A 83 27.67 45.30 -2.58
C LEU A 83 28.64 44.16 -2.29
N ASN A 84 29.40 44.28 -1.20
CA ASN A 84 30.20 43.18 -0.70
C ASN A 84 29.35 42.24 0.17
N THR A 85 28.81 42.70 1.30
CA THR A 85 27.97 41.89 2.21
C THR A 85 26.73 42.66 2.68
N ILE A 86 25.68 41.94 3.10
CA ILE A 86 24.56 42.48 3.89
C ILE A 86 24.44 41.72 5.21
N SER A 87 24.32 42.42 6.34
CA SER A 87 24.03 41.81 7.64
C SER A 87 22.90 42.52 8.38
N THR A 88 21.93 41.74 8.87
CA THR A 88 20.78 42.20 9.68
C THR A 88 20.80 41.56 11.08
N PRO A 89 21.57 42.12 12.03
CA PRO A 89 21.84 41.45 13.31
C PRO A 89 20.63 41.46 14.27
N GLU A 90 19.79 42.49 14.24
CA GLU A 90 18.62 42.65 15.12
C GLU A 90 17.53 43.50 14.44
N GLY A 91 16.28 43.24 14.82
CA GLY A 91 15.09 43.98 14.37
C GLY A 91 14.53 43.51 13.03
N GLU A 92 13.48 44.19 12.56
CA GLU A 92 12.83 43.92 11.27
C GLU A 92 13.43 44.82 10.19
N VAL A 93 13.94 44.24 9.12
CA VAL A 93 14.54 44.95 7.99
C VAL A 93 13.80 44.52 6.73
N CYS A 94 13.19 45.48 6.04
CA CYS A 94 12.41 45.22 4.84
C CYS A 94 13.06 45.91 3.65
N PHE A 95 13.37 45.17 2.60
CA PHE A 95 13.77 45.72 1.30
C PHE A 95 12.57 45.62 0.38
N GLU A 96 12.05 46.77 -0.03
CA GLU A 96 10.85 46.84 -0.86
C GLU A 96 11.12 47.71 -2.09
N ARG A 97 10.61 47.27 -3.22
CA ARG A 97 10.56 48.09 -4.44
C ARG A 97 9.52 49.20 -4.28
N TRP A 98 9.95 50.46 -4.32
CA TRP A 98 9.04 51.63 -4.31
C TRP A 98 8.81 52.26 -5.70
N THR A 99 9.31 51.61 -6.75
CA THR A 99 9.09 51.97 -8.16
C THR A 99 8.17 51.01 -8.89
N GLY A 100 7.70 51.42 -10.08
CA GLY A 100 7.03 50.50 -11.01
C GLY A 100 7.98 49.62 -11.84
N ASP A 101 9.28 49.92 -11.85
CA ASP A 101 10.29 49.14 -12.58
C ASP A 101 10.98 48.15 -11.63
N TRP A 102 11.32 46.95 -12.13
CA TRP A 102 12.05 45.91 -11.40
C TRP A 102 13.47 46.37 -11.01
N VAL A 103 13.91 46.06 -9.79
CA VAL A 103 15.24 46.42 -9.25
C VAL A 103 16.11 45.17 -9.17
N TYR A 104 17.41 45.30 -9.42
CA TYR A 104 18.37 44.21 -9.32
C TYR A 104 19.43 44.54 -8.27
N MET A 105 19.68 43.62 -7.34
CA MET A 105 20.68 43.75 -6.29
C MET A 105 21.68 42.61 -6.39
N HIS A 106 22.98 42.94 -6.41
CA HIS A 106 24.08 41.99 -6.43
C HIS A 106 24.90 42.12 -5.13
N VAL A 107 25.04 41.04 -4.38
CA VAL A 107 25.83 40.99 -3.14
C VAL A 107 26.91 39.92 -3.27
N HIS A 108 28.19 40.31 -3.33
CA HIS A 108 29.30 39.40 -3.66
C HIS A 108 29.55 38.28 -2.62
N ASP A 109 29.63 38.65 -1.34
CA ASP A 109 30.08 37.79 -0.24
C ASP A 109 28.91 37.28 0.64
N GLY A 110 27.68 37.37 0.16
CA GLY A 110 26.50 36.79 0.82
C GLY A 110 25.66 37.75 1.67
N VAL A 111 24.51 37.24 2.10
CA VAL A 111 23.55 37.90 3.01
C VAL A 111 23.45 37.09 4.31
N LEU A 112 23.70 37.72 5.45
CA LEU A 112 23.55 37.11 6.77
C LEU A 112 22.37 37.74 7.53
N ASN A 113 21.28 36.98 7.68
CA ASN A 113 20.13 37.38 8.48
C ASN A 113 20.17 36.76 9.88
N GLN A 114 20.12 37.58 10.93
CA GLN A 114 19.98 37.11 12.33
C GLN A 114 18.75 37.71 13.03
N GLY A 115 18.10 38.70 12.41
CA GLY A 115 16.86 39.34 12.86
C GLY A 115 15.66 38.87 12.04
N ARG A 116 14.80 39.81 11.62
CA ARG A 116 13.74 39.57 10.65
C ARG A 116 14.08 40.30 9.37
N LEU A 117 14.23 39.58 8.25
CA LEU A 117 14.54 40.14 6.93
C LEU A 117 13.36 39.87 6.00
N CYS A 118 12.80 40.92 5.42
CA CYS A 118 11.78 40.84 4.39
C CYS A 118 12.35 41.37 3.07
N LEU A 119 12.22 40.61 2.00
CA LEU A 119 12.65 40.96 0.65
C LEU A 119 11.44 40.87 -0.28
N GLU A 120 11.05 41.99 -0.90
CA GLU A 120 9.83 42.08 -1.69
C GLU A 120 10.04 42.79 -3.03
N ASP A 121 9.57 42.17 -4.12
CA ASP A 121 9.42 42.79 -5.45
C ASP A 121 10.73 43.16 -6.22
N PHE A 122 11.84 42.44 -6.00
CA PHE A 122 13.12 42.70 -6.70
C PHE A 122 13.99 41.44 -6.95
N GLU A 123 15.02 41.52 -7.81
CA GLU A 123 16.01 40.45 -8.03
C GLU A 123 17.15 40.54 -7.02
N LEU A 124 17.49 39.44 -6.36
CA LEU A 124 18.69 39.34 -5.53
C LEU A 124 19.65 38.28 -6.08
N GLU A 125 20.79 38.71 -6.61
CA GLU A 125 21.92 37.83 -6.92
C GLU A 125 22.95 37.88 -5.79
N THR A 126 23.22 36.73 -5.19
CA THR A 126 24.29 36.59 -4.19
C THR A 126 24.84 35.17 -4.15
N THR A 127 26.00 34.98 -3.52
CA THR A 127 26.56 33.63 -3.38
C THR A 127 25.71 32.77 -2.44
N THR A 128 25.38 33.30 -1.26
CA THR A 128 24.62 32.58 -0.22
C THR A 128 23.77 33.53 0.62
N ILE A 129 22.55 33.12 0.95
CA ILE A 129 21.73 33.71 2.01
C ILE A 129 21.77 32.77 3.22
N THR A 130 22.43 33.19 4.30
CA THR A 130 22.42 32.47 5.58
C THR A 130 21.35 33.08 6.49
N ASN A 131 20.25 32.37 6.71
CA ASN A 131 19.17 32.78 7.61
C ASN A 131 19.29 32.11 8.98
N GLN A 132 19.49 32.89 10.04
CA GLN A 132 19.47 32.45 11.44
C GLN A 132 18.26 33.03 12.22
N GLY A 133 17.42 33.82 11.55
CA GLY A 133 16.30 34.55 12.14
C GLY A 133 14.98 34.23 11.44
N TYR A 134 14.23 35.24 11.03
CA TYR A 134 13.03 35.12 10.19
C TYR A 134 13.32 35.71 8.82
N LEU A 135 13.16 34.95 7.75
CA LEU A 135 13.33 35.39 6.37
C LEU A 135 11.96 35.36 5.65
N ASP A 136 11.56 36.48 5.08
CA ASP A 136 10.34 36.65 4.30
C ASP A 136 10.76 36.97 2.87
N LEU A 137 10.36 36.15 1.90
CA LEU A 137 10.60 36.39 0.47
C LEU A 137 9.26 36.46 -0.25
N ASP A 138 8.94 37.61 -0.86
CA ASP A 138 7.67 37.83 -1.52
C ASP A 138 7.87 38.37 -2.95
N THR A 139 7.32 37.64 -3.93
CA THR A 139 7.24 38.04 -5.33
C THR A 139 8.60 38.49 -5.88
N MET A 140 9.60 37.61 -5.75
CA MET A 140 11.00 37.92 -6.06
C MET A 140 11.75 36.75 -6.71
N GLU A 141 12.92 37.05 -7.27
CA GLU A 141 13.86 36.07 -7.80
C GLU A 141 15.17 36.15 -7.00
N VAL A 142 15.67 35.00 -6.60
CA VAL A 142 16.87 34.85 -5.77
C VAL A 142 17.86 33.95 -6.49
N VAL A 143 18.93 34.53 -7.01
CA VAL A 143 20.05 33.77 -7.56
C VAL A 143 21.07 33.56 -6.44
N ALA A 144 20.83 32.58 -5.56
CA ALA A 144 21.65 32.30 -4.39
C ALA A 144 21.38 30.90 -3.79
N ASP A 145 22.38 30.35 -3.09
CA ASP A 145 22.15 29.20 -2.22
C ASP A 145 21.54 29.72 -0.91
N ILE A 146 20.54 29.04 -0.36
CA ILE A 146 19.88 29.44 0.89
C ILE A 146 20.18 28.42 1.98
N GLU A 147 20.85 28.86 3.04
CA GLU A 147 21.06 28.09 4.26
C GLU A 147 20.10 28.59 5.37
N ASN A 148 18.99 27.88 5.57
CA ASN A 148 17.97 28.23 6.55
C ASN A 148 18.16 27.49 7.89
N TYR A 149 18.56 28.22 8.93
CA TYR A 149 18.62 27.76 10.33
C TYR A 149 17.48 28.33 11.19
N GLY A 150 16.61 29.17 10.62
CA GLY A 150 15.55 29.89 11.33
C GLY A 150 14.16 29.61 10.75
N ALA A 151 13.29 30.62 10.79
CA ALA A 151 12.01 30.60 10.09
C ALA A 151 12.17 31.24 8.71
N MET A 152 11.57 30.65 7.68
CA MET A 152 11.50 31.19 6.33
C MET A 152 10.07 31.11 5.84
N VAL A 153 9.59 32.17 5.19
CA VAL A 153 8.30 32.21 4.51
C VAL A 153 8.53 32.67 3.08
N THR A 154 7.86 32.02 2.13
CA THR A 154 7.96 32.40 0.71
C THR A 154 6.59 32.48 0.04
N TRP A 155 6.41 33.50 -0.77
CA TRP A 155 5.24 33.70 -1.62
C TRP A 155 5.66 34.07 -3.04
N ALA A 156 5.37 33.21 -4.04
CA ALA A 156 5.67 33.48 -5.45
C ALA A 156 7.16 33.80 -5.71
N VAL A 157 8.05 32.89 -5.30
CA VAL A 157 9.51 33.09 -5.35
C VAL A 157 10.16 32.11 -6.32
N ASP A 158 11.11 32.58 -7.12
CA ASP A 158 12.03 31.75 -7.91
C ASP A 158 13.42 31.78 -7.25
N ILE A 159 14.03 30.61 -7.02
CA ILE A 159 15.32 30.46 -6.38
C ILE A 159 16.25 29.67 -7.32
N GLU A 160 17.21 30.36 -7.93
CA GLU A 160 18.29 29.75 -8.71
C GLU A 160 19.47 29.37 -7.79
N GLY A 161 19.37 28.20 -7.16
CA GLY A 161 20.37 27.70 -6.22
C GLY A 161 19.89 26.51 -5.40
N ASP A 162 20.74 26.02 -4.50
CA ASP A 162 20.35 24.99 -3.54
C ASP A 162 19.67 25.63 -2.31
N VAL A 163 18.63 24.98 -1.78
CA VAL A 163 17.99 25.39 -0.52
C VAL A 163 18.18 24.29 0.51
N THR A 164 18.83 24.62 1.62
CA THR A 164 19.03 23.72 2.76
C THR A 164 18.32 24.25 4.00
N CYS A 165 17.32 23.51 4.48
CA CYS A 165 16.65 23.75 5.76
C CYS A 165 17.27 22.86 6.83
N TYR A 166 17.92 23.44 7.84
CA TYR A 166 18.58 22.70 8.92
C TYR A 166 17.59 22.22 10.00
N GLU A 167 18.08 21.38 10.93
CA GLU A 167 17.29 20.93 12.08
C GLU A 167 16.72 22.13 12.87
N ASP A 168 15.51 22.00 13.40
CA ASP A 168 14.73 23.05 14.09
C ASP A 168 14.33 24.27 13.23
N SER A 169 14.73 24.35 11.97
CA SER A 169 14.25 25.38 11.05
C SER A 169 12.81 25.12 10.63
N VAL A 170 12.09 26.19 10.28
CA VAL A 170 10.74 26.14 9.72
C VAL A 170 10.77 26.82 8.36
N TYR A 171 10.20 26.19 7.35
CA TYR A 171 9.98 26.79 6.04
C TYR A 171 8.51 26.68 5.65
N GLU A 172 7.82 27.81 5.64
CA GLU A 172 6.45 27.92 5.20
C GLU A 172 6.37 28.39 3.74
N VAL A 173 5.75 27.58 2.90
CA VAL A 173 5.44 27.92 1.51
C VAL A 173 3.98 28.30 1.44
N GLU A 174 3.68 29.59 1.30
CA GLU A 174 2.29 30.07 1.20
C GLU A 174 1.83 30.20 -0.27
N GLY A 175 2.77 30.40 -1.19
CA GLY A 175 2.52 30.57 -2.63
C GLY A 175 3.11 29.46 -3.50
N TRP A 176 3.42 29.80 -4.75
CA TRP A 176 4.24 28.95 -5.61
C TRP A 176 5.72 29.28 -5.39
N VAL A 177 6.57 28.26 -5.26
CA VAL A 177 8.01 28.41 -5.20
C VAL A 177 8.63 27.51 -6.26
N GLU A 178 9.55 28.08 -7.03
CA GLU A 178 10.38 27.34 -7.96
C GLU A 178 11.83 27.35 -7.43
N ILE A 179 12.46 26.18 -7.38
CA ILE A 179 13.86 25.99 -7.01
C ILE A 179 14.52 25.39 -8.24
N THR A 180 15.18 26.24 -9.01
CA THR A 180 15.67 25.96 -10.36
C THR A 180 17.18 25.75 -10.37
N LEU A 181 17.66 25.12 -11.45
CA LEU A 181 19.09 25.05 -11.69
C LEU A 181 19.65 26.44 -11.97
N ARG A 182 20.85 26.73 -11.46
CA ARG A 182 21.61 27.89 -11.93
C ARG A 182 21.97 27.72 -13.41
N ASP A 183 22.19 28.84 -14.10
CA ASP A 183 22.65 28.94 -15.49
C ASP A 183 23.88 28.06 -15.85
N ASP A 184 24.60 27.54 -14.86
CA ASP A 184 25.75 26.63 -15.03
C ASP A 184 25.40 25.13 -14.94
N ASP A 185 24.12 24.77 -14.96
CA ASP A 185 23.58 23.42 -14.78
C ASP A 185 23.96 22.79 -13.42
N THR A 186 24.24 23.61 -12.41
CA THR A 186 24.45 23.17 -11.02
C THR A 186 23.40 23.76 -10.08
N GLY A 187 23.19 23.12 -8.92
CA GLY A 187 22.21 23.57 -7.92
C GLY A 187 20.82 22.94 -8.09
N GLY A 188 19.78 23.67 -7.67
CA GLY A 188 18.37 23.30 -7.82
C GLY A 188 17.90 22.18 -6.88
N ASN A 189 18.70 21.80 -5.87
CA ASN A 189 18.30 20.78 -4.89
C ASN A 189 17.64 21.40 -3.66
N PHE A 190 16.80 20.60 -3.02
CA PHE A 190 16.17 20.97 -1.76
C PHE A 190 16.48 19.93 -0.69
N ASP A 191 17.26 20.30 0.32
CA ASP A 191 17.63 19.44 1.45
C ASP A 191 16.88 19.89 2.71
N ASN A 192 15.93 19.08 3.17
CA ASN A 192 15.14 19.35 4.37
C ASN A 192 15.55 18.47 5.55
N HIS A 193 16.01 19.11 6.63
CA HIS A 193 16.22 18.53 7.95
C HIS A 193 15.27 19.09 9.02
N GLY A 194 14.45 20.09 8.68
CA GLY A 194 13.53 20.81 9.57
C GLY A 194 12.06 20.57 9.23
N GLU A 195 11.21 21.55 9.48
CA GLU A 195 9.76 21.50 9.18
C GLU A 195 9.43 22.35 7.95
N VAL A 196 8.82 21.74 6.94
CA VAL A 196 8.29 22.41 5.76
C VAL A 196 6.78 22.35 5.81
N TRP A 197 6.11 23.50 5.76
CA TRP A 197 4.67 23.60 5.71
C TRP A 197 4.22 24.13 4.35
N LEU A 198 3.41 23.35 3.63
CA LEU A 198 2.77 23.79 2.39
C LEU A 198 1.37 24.32 2.73
N GLY A 199 1.21 25.64 2.59
CA GLY A 199 -0.03 26.36 2.81
C GLY A 199 -1.15 25.98 1.84
N GLY A 200 -2.30 26.64 1.99
CA GLY A 200 -3.50 26.32 1.21
C GLY A 200 -3.32 26.70 -0.27
N HIS A 201 -3.22 25.71 -1.16
CA HIS A 201 -2.87 25.85 -2.59
C HIS A 201 -1.41 26.19 -2.91
N ALA A 202 -0.51 26.03 -1.95
CA ALA A 202 0.92 26.22 -2.17
C ALA A 202 1.52 25.16 -3.10
N GLY A 203 2.56 25.53 -3.84
CA GLY A 203 3.29 24.60 -4.69
C GLY A 203 4.79 24.80 -4.55
N MET A 204 5.53 23.71 -4.56
CA MET A 204 6.99 23.73 -4.58
C MET A 204 7.48 22.89 -5.75
N GLU A 205 8.14 23.52 -6.70
CA GLU A 205 8.79 22.88 -7.86
C GLU A 205 10.31 22.90 -7.65
N VAL A 206 10.95 21.73 -7.80
CA VAL A 206 12.38 21.52 -7.58
C VAL A 206 12.93 20.81 -8.83
N ASP A 207 13.80 21.49 -9.57
CA ASP A 207 14.42 20.92 -10.78
C ASP A 207 15.41 19.80 -10.45
N GLY A 208 16.15 19.97 -9.36
CA GLY A 208 17.04 18.96 -8.81
C GLY A 208 16.31 17.91 -7.98
N THR A 209 17.02 17.32 -7.03
CA THR A 209 16.43 16.31 -6.13
C THR A 209 15.90 16.98 -4.87
N LEU A 210 14.70 16.57 -4.45
CA LEU A 210 14.19 16.89 -3.13
C LEU A 210 14.56 15.79 -2.14
N HIS A 211 15.37 16.11 -1.14
CA HIS A 211 15.70 15.23 -0.04
C HIS A 211 15.01 15.67 1.25
N ASN A 212 14.05 14.88 1.71
CA ASN A 212 13.50 14.99 3.05
C ASN A 212 14.24 14.04 3.98
N HIS A 213 15.25 14.53 4.69
CA HIS A 213 16.12 13.73 5.56
C HIS A 213 15.36 13.18 6.77
N ALA A 214 15.98 12.27 7.52
CA ALA A 214 15.33 11.55 8.63
C ALA A 214 14.67 12.42 9.72
N THR A 215 15.17 13.64 9.95
CA THR A 215 14.58 14.64 10.88
C THR A 215 13.58 15.57 10.19
N GLY A 216 13.59 15.59 8.86
CA GLY A 216 12.77 16.47 8.05
C GLY A 216 11.30 16.07 8.07
N HIS A 217 10.43 17.03 8.26
CA HIS A 217 8.98 16.90 8.18
C HIS A 217 8.48 17.76 7.03
N ILE A 218 7.70 17.19 6.12
CA ILE A 218 6.98 17.93 5.10
C ILE A 218 5.49 17.69 5.34
N THR A 219 4.78 18.75 5.69
CA THR A 219 3.34 18.71 5.99
C THR A 219 2.58 19.61 5.03
N GLY A 220 1.52 19.08 4.41
CA GLY A 220 0.73 19.84 3.43
C GLY A 220 -0.73 19.99 3.83
N GLY A 221 -1.22 21.23 3.91
CA GLY A 221 -2.65 21.52 4.08
C GLY A 221 -3.43 21.24 2.80
N SER A 222 -3.01 21.81 1.66
CA SER A 222 -3.51 21.52 0.31
C SER A 222 -2.48 21.91 -0.76
N GLY A 223 -1.32 21.24 -0.76
CA GLY A 223 -0.17 21.63 -1.57
C GLY A 223 0.23 20.62 -2.65
N ALA A 224 1.13 21.03 -3.54
CA ALA A 224 1.78 20.16 -4.50
C ALA A 224 3.31 20.28 -4.42
N ILE A 225 3.98 19.14 -4.50
CA ILE A 225 5.43 19.05 -4.66
C ILE A 225 5.70 18.50 -6.04
N ARG A 226 6.53 19.17 -6.82
CA ARG A 226 7.06 18.68 -8.09
C ARG A 226 8.56 18.58 -7.99
N ALA A 227 9.12 17.38 -8.12
CA ALA A 227 10.56 17.16 -8.02
C ALA A 227 11.06 16.42 -9.26
N TRP A 228 11.65 17.16 -10.20
CA TRP A 228 12.09 16.63 -11.49
C TRP A 228 13.29 15.70 -11.37
N GLY A 229 14.24 15.99 -10.49
CA GLY A 229 15.35 15.10 -10.13
C GLY A 229 14.91 13.90 -9.28
N GLY A 230 13.68 13.90 -8.78
CA GLY A 230 13.11 12.86 -7.91
C GLY A 230 12.98 13.33 -6.47
N LEU A 231 12.34 12.50 -5.65
CA LEU A 231 12.11 12.79 -4.24
C LEU A 231 12.58 11.61 -3.39
N VAL A 232 13.46 11.89 -2.42
CA VAL A 232 13.93 10.93 -1.42
C VAL A 232 13.36 11.33 -0.05
N ASN A 233 12.50 10.49 0.49
CA ASN A 233 11.88 10.68 1.81
C ASN A 233 12.45 9.68 2.82
N ASP A 234 13.33 10.16 3.69
CA ASP A 234 13.83 9.44 4.86
C ASP A 234 13.12 9.90 6.16
N GLY A 235 12.50 11.08 6.13
CA GLY A 235 11.77 11.69 7.24
C GLY A 235 10.27 11.43 7.21
N LEU A 236 9.48 12.45 7.55
CA LEU A 236 8.02 12.41 7.59
C LEU A 236 7.42 13.21 6.43
N LEU A 237 6.50 12.59 5.70
CA LEU A 237 5.68 13.26 4.70
C LEU A 237 4.20 12.99 5.00
N ASN A 238 3.41 14.04 5.18
CA ASN A 238 1.97 13.87 5.42
C ASN A 238 1.08 14.97 4.82
N SER A 239 -0.19 14.63 4.67
CA SER A 239 -1.24 15.62 4.39
C SER A 239 -2.08 15.89 5.63
N TRP A 240 -2.33 17.16 5.92
CA TRP A 240 -3.07 17.62 7.10
C TRP A 240 -4.38 18.29 6.71
N GLY A 241 -5.48 17.54 6.79
CA GLY A 241 -6.83 18.07 6.58
C GLY A 241 -7.27 18.28 5.13
N MET A 242 -6.36 18.30 4.14
CA MET A 242 -6.71 18.24 2.71
C MET A 242 -5.62 17.50 1.89
N ASP A 243 -5.58 17.66 0.56
CA ASP A 243 -4.79 16.81 -0.33
C ASP A 243 -3.35 17.31 -0.52
N LEU A 244 -2.38 16.40 -0.42
CA LEU A 244 -0.98 16.63 -0.82
C LEU A 244 -0.69 15.87 -2.12
N GLY A 245 -0.33 16.60 -3.17
CA GLY A 245 0.16 16.03 -4.43
C GLY A 245 1.68 15.94 -4.46
N ILE A 246 2.22 14.82 -4.92
CA ILE A 246 3.65 14.61 -5.18
C ILE A 246 3.79 14.16 -6.63
N HIS A 247 4.60 14.89 -7.40
CA HIS A 247 4.84 14.61 -8.80
C HIS A 247 6.34 14.56 -9.09
N CYS A 248 6.84 13.39 -9.48
CA CYS A 248 8.24 13.14 -9.86
C CYS A 248 8.31 12.71 -11.35
N PRO A 249 8.01 13.61 -12.30
CA PRO A 249 7.93 13.27 -13.71
C PRO A 249 9.29 12.80 -14.25
N GLY A 250 9.34 11.63 -14.90
CA GLY A 250 10.60 11.11 -15.44
C GLY A 250 11.60 10.63 -14.37
N SER A 251 11.19 10.59 -13.09
CA SER A 251 12.07 10.23 -11.97
C SER A 251 11.39 9.33 -10.93
N THR A 252 12.09 9.07 -9.84
CA THR A 252 11.73 8.10 -8.80
C THR A 252 11.26 8.82 -7.54
N PHE A 253 10.21 8.30 -6.92
CA PHE A 253 9.86 8.58 -5.53
C PHE A 253 10.43 7.46 -4.64
N THR A 254 11.41 7.77 -3.82
CA THR A 254 12.02 6.84 -2.86
C THR A 254 11.55 7.17 -1.46
N ASN A 255 10.99 6.19 -0.74
CA ASN A 255 10.53 6.35 0.63
C ASN A 255 11.19 5.32 1.54
N THR A 256 12.09 5.77 2.42
CA THR A 256 12.62 5.00 3.56
C THR A 256 12.07 5.48 4.91
N GLY A 257 11.45 6.66 4.94
CA GLY A 257 10.79 7.28 6.08
C GLY A 257 9.30 6.93 6.22
N GLN A 258 8.47 7.92 6.55
CA GLN A 258 7.03 7.77 6.73
C GLN A 258 6.25 8.60 5.71
N VAL A 259 5.21 8.00 5.13
CA VAL A 259 4.19 8.65 4.32
C VAL A 259 2.83 8.34 4.92
N TYR A 260 2.01 9.35 5.21
CA TYR A 260 0.65 9.10 5.68
C TYR A 260 -0.32 10.23 5.37
N ASN A 261 -1.61 9.90 5.25
CA ASN A 261 -2.68 10.89 5.27
C ASN A 261 -3.21 11.07 6.70
N THR A 262 -3.77 12.23 7.02
CA THR A 262 -4.65 12.36 8.19
C THR A 262 -6.07 11.96 7.81
N SER A 263 -6.95 11.79 8.81
CA SER A 263 -8.32 11.36 8.53
C SER A 263 -9.05 12.40 7.67
N GLY A 264 -9.69 11.95 6.59
CA GLY A 264 -10.35 12.84 5.62
C GLY A 264 -9.45 13.43 4.53
N SER A 265 -8.14 13.17 4.57
CA SER A 265 -7.16 13.79 3.67
C SER A 265 -6.54 12.77 2.70
N THR A 266 -5.91 13.26 1.61
CA THR A 266 -5.26 12.40 0.61
C THR A 266 -3.77 12.71 0.48
N VAL A 267 -2.95 11.70 0.23
CA VAL A 267 -1.61 11.88 -0.37
C VAL A 267 -1.65 11.21 -1.75
N SER A 268 -1.36 11.95 -2.81
CA SER A 268 -1.33 11.43 -4.18
C SER A 268 0.08 11.50 -4.75
N VAL A 269 0.61 10.37 -5.21
CA VAL A 269 1.96 10.23 -5.76
C VAL A 269 1.89 9.85 -7.23
N MET A 270 2.58 10.62 -8.07
CA MET A 270 2.78 10.36 -9.49
C MET A 270 4.28 10.35 -9.78
N ALA A 271 4.84 9.18 -10.10
CA ALA A 271 6.24 9.01 -10.44
C ALA A 271 6.39 7.91 -11.51
N ASP A 272 7.53 7.88 -12.20
CA ASP A 272 7.84 6.80 -13.14
C ASP A 272 8.18 5.49 -12.41
N ALA A 273 8.76 5.61 -11.21
CA ALA A 273 9.05 4.50 -10.32
C ALA A 273 8.84 4.90 -8.85
N VAL A 274 8.41 3.93 -8.03
CA VAL A 274 8.29 4.06 -6.58
C VAL A 274 9.14 3.00 -5.90
N VAL A 275 10.05 3.44 -5.04
CA VAL A 275 10.83 2.56 -4.16
C VAL A 275 10.33 2.76 -2.74
N GLN A 276 9.52 1.82 -2.25
CA GLN A 276 8.95 1.89 -0.89
C GLN A 276 9.66 0.89 0.02
N GLN A 277 10.45 1.40 0.98
CA GLN A 277 11.15 0.64 2.03
C GLN A 277 10.80 1.13 3.44
N GLY A 278 10.19 2.30 3.56
CA GLY A 278 9.74 2.90 4.82
C GLY A 278 8.34 2.44 5.24
N VAL A 279 7.57 3.35 5.80
CA VAL A 279 6.19 3.10 6.26
C VAL A 279 5.20 3.94 5.45
N VAL A 280 4.14 3.31 4.93
CA VAL A 280 2.94 4.00 4.44
C VAL A 280 1.81 3.71 5.43
N THR A 281 1.17 4.74 5.98
CA THR A 281 0.00 4.57 6.86
C THR A 281 -1.22 5.25 6.26
N VAL A 282 -2.33 4.51 6.17
CA VAL A 282 -3.56 4.97 5.52
C VAL A 282 -4.68 5.12 6.56
N TYR A 283 -4.97 6.35 6.97
CA TYR A 283 -5.97 6.65 8.01
C TYR A 283 -7.41 6.70 7.46
N PRO A 284 -8.44 6.51 8.31
CA PRO A 284 -9.85 6.49 7.91
C PRO A 284 -10.30 7.72 7.13
N ASP A 285 -11.31 7.53 6.28
CA ASP A 285 -11.95 8.57 5.47
C ASP A 285 -10.99 9.32 4.51
N GLY A 286 -9.76 8.83 4.35
CA GLY A 286 -8.76 9.38 3.44
C GLY A 286 -8.07 8.30 2.63
N ALA A 287 -7.05 8.71 1.86
CA ALA A 287 -6.37 7.80 0.95
C ALA A 287 -4.88 8.12 0.78
N VAL A 288 -4.12 7.09 0.42
CA VAL A 288 -2.80 7.23 -0.17
C VAL A 288 -2.89 6.61 -1.57
N ASN A 289 -2.74 7.43 -2.59
CA ASN A 289 -2.94 7.05 -3.98
C ASN A 289 -1.63 7.13 -4.76
N PHE A 290 -1.30 6.07 -5.48
CA PHE A 290 -0.19 6.02 -6.42
C PHE A 290 -0.75 5.93 -7.83
N ALA A 291 -0.53 6.95 -8.66
CA ALA A 291 -0.93 6.94 -10.08
C ALA A 291 -0.02 6.04 -10.97
N CYS A 292 0.77 5.19 -10.33
CA CYS A 292 1.81 4.36 -10.90
C CYS A 292 1.84 2.99 -10.19
N ASP A 293 2.75 2.11 -10.59
CA ASP A 293 2.95 0.84 -9.90
C ASP A 293 3.65 1.08 -8.55
N LEU A 294 3.12 0.49 -7.49
CA LEU A 294 3.70 0.53 -6.15
C LEU A 294 4.42 -0.78 -5.87
N VAL A 295 5.73 -0.71 -5.59
CA VAL A 295 6.52 -1.84 -5.11
C VAL A 295 6.93 -1.59 -3.66
N SER A 296 6.35 -2.36 -2.74
CA SER A 296 6.78 -2.40 -1.35
C SER A 296 7.86 -3.46 -1.21
N GLN A 297 9.10 -3.00 -1.04
CA GLN A 297 10.29 -3.84 -0.99
C GLN A 297 10.53 -4.42 0.40
N ALA A 298 11.49 -5.34 0.52
CA ALA A 298 11.89 -5.91 1.80
C ALA A 298 12.17 -4.82 2.86
N GLY A 299 11.54 -4.92 4.02
CA GLY A 299 11.59 -3.91 5.10
C GLY A 299 10.48 -2.85 5.03
N GLY A 300 9.85 -2.68 3.86
CA GLY A 300 8.70 -1.81 3.67
C GLY A 300 7.48 -2.28 4.45
N THR A 301 6.76 -1.32 5.05
CA THR A 301 5.51 -1.57 5.77
C THR A 301 4.38 -0.72 5.23
N ILE A 302 3.24 -1.35 4.95
CA ILE A 302 1.98 -0.67 4.62
C ILE A 302 0.99 -0.96 5.76
N LYS A 303 0.41 0.08 6.35
CA LYS A 303 -0.56 0.00 7.44
C LYS A 303 -1.90 0.59 7.01
N LEU A 304 -2.92 -0.24 6.95
CA LEU A 304 -4.30 0.19 6.71
C LEU A 304 -5.01 0.40 8.05
N LEU A 305 -5.44 1.63 8.32
CA LEU A 305 -6.16 1.99 9.54
C LEU A 305 -7.60 2.40 9.23
N GLY A 306 -8.17 1.96 8.10
CA GLY A 306 -9.54 2.20 7.66
C GLY A 306 -9.66 3.04 6.39
N GLY A 307 -8.57 3.57 5.85
CA GLY A 307 -8.58 4.34 4.60
C GLY A 307 -8.37 3.48 3.34
N THR A 308 -8.17 4.14 2.20
CA THR A 308 -7.94 3.50 0.89
C THR A 308 -6.49 3.64 0.43
N LEU A 309 -5.81 2.53 0.18
CA LEU A 309 -4.58 2.49 -0.60
C LEU A 309 -4.94 2.24 -2.06
N SER A 310 -4.43 3.06 -2.99
CA SER A 310 -4.66 2.88 -4.42
C SER A 310 -3.34 2.85 -5.19
N ALA A 311 -3.23 1.99 -6.20
CA ALA A 311 -2.09 1.91 -7.12
C ALA A 311 -2.54 1.38 -8.49
N ARG A 312 -1.70 1.49 -9.53
CA ARG A 312 -1.97 0.78 -10.80
C ARG A 312 -1.82 -0.73 -10.62
N ASN A 313 -0.69 -1.14 -10.09
CA ASN A 313 -0.42 -2.47 -9.55
C ASN A 313 0.26 -2.31 -8.19
N LEU A 314 0.06 -3.27 -7.30
CA LEU A 314 0.75 -3.33 -6.02
C LEU A 314 1.54 -4.63 -5.93
N THR A 315 2.87 -4.55 -5.93
CA THR A 315 3.74 -5.70 -5.63
C THR A 315 4.25 -5.58 -4.21
N HIS A 316 3.92 -6.56 -3.39
CA HIS A 316 4.35 -6.69 -2.02
C HIS A 316 5.44 -7.75 -1.93
N GLU A 317 6.71 -7.34 -1.95
CA GLU A 317 7.86 -8.24 -2.06
C GLU A 317 8.07 -9.08 -0.80
N ALA A 318 8.83 -10.18 -0.94
CA ALA A 318 9.25 -10.98 0.19
C ALA A 318 10.01 -10.15 1.23
N GLY A 319 9.59 -10.21 2.50
CA GLY A 319 10.16 -9.43 3.60
C GLY A 319 9.54 -8.05 3.80
N ALA A 320 8.59 -7.65 2.96
CA ALA A 320 7.69 -6.53 3.24
C ALA A 320 6.52 -7.00 4.15
N VAL A 321 5.83 -6.05 4.79
CA VAL A 321 4.62 -6.29 5.60
C VAL A 321 3.47 -5.38 5.17
N LEU A 322 2.30 -5.95 4.87
CA LEU A 322 1.04 -5.21 4.71
C LEU A 322 0.09 -5.67 5.81
N GLU A 323 -0.34 -4.76 6.68
CA GLU A 323 -1.22 -5.10 7.80
C GLU A 323 -2.35 -4.08 7.93
N GLY A 324 -3.50 -4.50 8.48
CA GLY A 324 -4.55 -3.55 8.83
C GLY A 324 -5.97 -3.92 8.45
N PHE A 325 -6.79 -2.88 8.35
CA PHE A 325 -8.16 -2.91 7.83
C PHE A 325 -8.37 -1.72 6.90
N GLY A 326 -9.11 -1.89 5.81
CA GLY A 326 -9.39 -0.82 4.86
C GLY A 326 -9.61 -1.32 3.44
N HIS A 327 -9.41 -0.43 2.47
CA HIS A 327 -9.57 -0.75 1.05
C HIS A 327 -8.22 -0.73 0.34
N ILE A 328 -8.02 -1.69 -0.56
CA ILE A 328 -6.92 -1.72 -1.53
C ILE A 328 -7.55 -1.67 -2.92
N ALA A 329 -7.23 -0.65 -3.69
CA ALA A 329 -7.68 -0.51 -5.08
C ALA A 329 -6.48 -0.64 -6.01
N VAL A 330 -6.52 -1.62 -6.92
CA VAL A 330 -5.50 -1.81 -7.97
C VAL A 330 -6.18 -1.76 -9.32
N HIS A 331 -6.02 -0.65 -10.04
CA HIS A 331 -6.60 -0.45 -11.36
C HIS A 331 -5.82 0.59 -12.17
N ASP A 332 -5.88 0.49 -13.49
CA ASP A 332 -5.34 1.53 -14.36
C ASP A 332 -6.26 2.77 -14.42
N GLU A 333 -5.79 3.81 -15.12
CA GLU A 333 -6.52 5.07 -15.31
C GLU A 333 -7.83 4.91 -16.12
N PHE A 334 -8.04 3.76 -16.78
CA PHE A 334 -9.25 3.43 -17.53
C PHE A 334 -10.21 2.56 -16.72
N GLY A 335 -9.86 2.21 -15.48
CA GLY A 335 -10.66 1.35 -14.61
C GLY A 335 -10.53 -0.14 -14.92
N ASN A 336 -9.53 -0.56 -15.71
CA ASN A 336 -9.21 -1.98 -15.84
C ASN A 336 -8.51 -2.44 -14.57
N PHE A 337 -8.87 -3.62 -14.09
CA PHE A 337 -8.25 -4.20 -12.89
C PHE A 337 -6.75 -4.42 -13.08
N GLY A 338 -5.99 -3.92 -12.12
CA GLY A 338 -4.60 -4.27 -11.90
C GLY A 338 -4.50 -5.48 -10.97
N THR A 339 -3.28 -5.75 -10.47
CA THR A 339 -3.04 -6.88 -9.56
C THR A 339 -2.37 -6.44 -8.26
N LEU A 340 -2.87 -6.95 -7.14
CA LEU A 340 -2.20 -7.03 -5.85
C LEU A 340 -1.41 -8.35 -5.82
N THR A 341 -0.11 -8.26 -6.04
CA THR A 341 0.82 -9.39 -6.01
C THR A 341 1.46 -9.51 -4.64
N ASN A 342 1.16 -10.58 -3.91
CA ASN A 342 1.76 -10.89 -2.61
C ASN A 342 2.90 -11.90 -2.76
N GLN A 343 4.12 -11.51 -2.38
CA GLN A 343 5.30 -12.36 -2.23
C GLN A 343 5.80 -12.41 -0.77
N GLY A 344 5.18 -11.64 0.12
CA GLY A 344 5.56 -11.46 1.52
C GLY A 344 4.45 -11.89 2.47
N VAL A 345 4.16 -11.02 3.46
CA VAL A 345 3.12 -11.26 4.46
C VAL A 345 2.10 -10.15 4.40
N ILE A 346 0.85 -10.54 4.12
CA ILE A 346 -0.32 -9.69 4.27
C ILE A 346 -1.13 -10.19 5.48
N ASP A 347 -1.38 -9.36 6.49
CA ASP A 347 -2.25 -9.68 7.64
C ASP A 347 -3.41 -8.67 7.74
N LEU A 348 -4.56 -9.08 7.22
CA LEU A 348 -5.79 -8.29 7.23
C LEU A 348 -6.64 -8.66 8.44
N TYR A 349 -7.07 -7.67 9.20
CA TYR A 349 -8.03 -7.85 10.28
C TYR A 349 -9.26 -6.96 10.09
N ALA A 350 -10.39 -7.31 10.72
CA ALA A 350 -11.66 -6.66 10.45
C ALA A 350 -12.03 -6.69 8.94
N ASP A 351 -12.99 -5.87 8.54
CA ASP A 351 -13.49 -5.89 7.16
C ASP A 351 -12.51 -5.21 6.21
N ASN A 352 -12.25 -5.85 5.08
CA ASN A 352 -11.33 -5.42 4.04
C ASN A 352 -11.93 -5.60 2.65
N GLN A 353 -11.52 -4.74 1.73
CA GLN A 353 -11.86 -4.87 0.32
C GLN A 353 -10.62 -4.75 -0.56
N VAL A 354 -10.51 -5.63 -1.54
CA VAL A 354 -9.58 -5.51 -2.67
C VAL A 354 -10.42 -5.29 -3.92
N VAL A 355 -10.19 -4.20 -4.64
CA VAL A 355 -10.76 -3.95 -5.96
C VAL A 355 -9.67 -4.17 -6.99
N GLY A 356 -9.78 -5.24 -7.76
CA GLY A 356 -8.75 -5.74 -8.67
C GLY A 356 -8.37 -7.21 -8.38
N HIS A 357 -7.40 -7.73 -9.14
CA HIS A 357 -6.95 -9.12 -8.98
C HIS A 357 -6.04 -9.28 -7.76
N LEU A 358 -6.06 -10.46 -7.15
CA LEU A 358 -5.19 -10.85 -6.04
C LEU A 358 -4.35 -12.06 -6.46
N ASP A 359 -3.02 -11.92 -6.49
CA ASP A 359 -2.07 -13.01 -6.76
C ASP A 359 -1.23 -13.29 -5.51
N ASN A 360 -1.54 -14.36 -4.78
CA ASN A 360 -0.78 -14.82 -3.62
C ASN A 360 0.26 -15.86 -4.06
N GLN A 361 1.53 -15.46 -4.17
CA GLN A 361 2.58 -16.27 -4.77
C GLN A 361 3.13 -17.34 -3.81
N THR A 362 3.92 -18.26 -4.36
CA THR A 362 4.54 -19.34 -3.59
C THR A 362 5.46 -18.79 -2.49
N GLY A 363 5.24 -19.28 -1.27
CA GLY A 363 5.97 -18.83 -0.06
C GLY A 363 5.37 -17.58 0.59
N ALA A 364 4.37 -16.94 -0.02
CA ALA A 364 3.65 -15.82 0.55
C ALA A 364 2.51 -16.27 1.48
N THR A 365 2.17 -15.43 2.45
CA THR A 365 1.06 -15.66 3.37
C THR A 365 0.09 -14.49 3.33
N LEU A 366 -1.21 -14.79 3.20
CA LEU A 366 -2.32 -13.88 3.41
C LEU A 366 -3.16 -14.35 4.60
N GLY A 367 -3.06 -13.65 5.72
CA GLY A 367 -3.91 -13.82 6.89
C GLY A 367 -5.14 -12.92 6.83
N ILE A 368 -6.31 -13.46 7.19
CA ILE A 368 -7.57 -12.74 7.29
C ILE A 368 -8.19 -13.10 8.64
N ARG A 369 -8.46 -12.13 9.52
CA ARG A 369 -8.92 -12.43 10.88
C ARG A 369 -9.98 -11.46 11.43
N ASN A 370 -11.00 -12.02 12.08
CA ASN A 370 -12.06 -11.27 12.77
C ASN A 370 -12.80 -10.26 11.87
N GLY A 371 -13.08 -10.62 10.62
CA GLY A 371 -13.81 -9.79 9.65
C GLY A 371 -13.82 -10.43 8.26
N ASP A 372 -14.39 -9.75 7.29
CA ASP A 372 -14.56 -10.28 5.94
C ASP A 372 -13.58 -9.65 4.94
N LEU A 373 -12.97 -10.45 4.06
CA LEU A 373 -12.28 -9.96 2.86
C LEU A 373 -13.19 -10.12 1.64
N THR A 374 -13.42 -9.03 0.91
CA THR A 374 -14.08 -9.07 -0.41
C THR A 374 -13.08 -8.72 -1.51
N VAL A 375 -12.92 -9.59 -2.50
CA VAL A 375 -12.10 -9.36 -3.70
C VAL A 375 -13.00 -9.16 -4.93
N VAL A 376 -13.02 -7.95 -5.45
CA VAL A 376 -13.71 -7.60 -6.70
C VAL A 376 -12.73 -7.84 -7.85
N GLY A 377 -12.49 -9.12 -8.15
CA GLY A 377 -11.54 -9.59 -9.14
C GLY A 377 -11.28 -11.09 -9.01
N ASP A 378 -10.31 -11.61 -9.76
CA ASP A 378 -9.83 -12.99 -9.63
C ASP A 378 -8.85 -13.14 -8.47
N ILE A 379 -8.85 -14.32 -7.84
CA ILE A 379 -7.85 -14.75 -6.87
C ILE A 379 -7.03 -15.88 -7.49
N THR A 380 -5.70 -15.69 -7.55
CA THR A 380 -4.74 -16.77 -7.81
C THR A 380 -3.97 -17.04 -6.53
N ASN A 381 -4.02 -18.26 -6.00
CA ASN A 381 -3.32 -18.65 -4.78
C ASN A 381 -2.34 -19.79 -5.03
N ASN A 382 -1.05 -19.50 -4.98
CA ASN A 382 0.06 -20.45 -4.99
C ASN A 382 0.85 -20.47 -3.66
N GLY A 383 0.44 -19.64 -2.69
CA GLY A 383 0.98 -19.54 -1.35
C GLY A 383 0.03 -20.10 -0.28
N GLU A 384 -0.07 -19.41 0.85
CA GLU A 384 -0.99 -19.76 1.93
C GLU A 384 -2.00 -18.61 2.18
N ILE A 385 -3.30 -18.93 2.14
CA ILE A 385 -4.38 -18.04 2.58
C ILE A 385 -5.01 -18.66 3.82
N ASN A 386 -5.00 -17.92 4.93
CA ASN A 386 -5.51 -18.36 6.22
C ASN A 386 -6.61 -17.43 6.71
N THR A 387 -7.79 -17.98 6.94
CA THR A 387 -8.89 -17.26 7.59
C THR A 387 -9.04 -17.73 9.03
N VAL A 388 -9.20 -16.79 9.98
CA VAL A 388 -9.41 -17.10 11.40
C VAL A 388 -10.57 -16.25 11.92
N ASN A 389 -11.73 -16.89 12.14
CA ASN A 389 -12.99 -16.17 12.45
C ASN A 389 -13.26 -15.07 11.41
N ALA A 390 -13.06 -15.40 10.15
CA ALA A 390 -13.10 -14.46 9.03
C ALA A 390 -13.68 -15.15 7.80
N SER A 391 -14.33 -14.38 6.93
CA SER A 391 -14.82 -14.85 5.63
C SER A 391 -13.96 -14.32 4.49
N ILE A 392 -14.00 -15.01 3.35
CA ILE A 392 -13.42 -14.51 2.09
C ILE A 392 -14.44 -14.71 0.96
N TYR A 393 -14.67 -13.63 0.22
CA TYR A 393 -15.57 -13.56 -0.92
C TYR A 393 -14.81 -13.03 -2.14
N TRP A 394 -15.18 -13.53 -3.32
CA TRP A 394 -14.70 -13.00 -4.58
C TRP A 394 -15.83 -12.94 -5.60
N GLU A 395 -15.73 -12.01 -6.54
CA GLU A 395 -16.65 -11.89 -7.67
C GLU A 395 -16.14 -12.59 -8.94
N GLY A 396 -14.81 -12.74 -9.07
CA GLY A 396 -14.17 -13.43 -10.19
C GLY A 396 -14.07 -14.94 -9.98
N THR A 397 -12.93 -15.50 -10.32
CA THR A 397 -12.57 -16.91 -10.11
C THR A 397 -11.54 -17.05 -9.00
N TYR A 398 -11.59 -18.17 -8.27
CA TYR A 398 -10.48 -18.59 -7.42
C TYR A 398 -9.73 -19.73 -8.11
N THR A 399 -8.41 -19.64 -8.25
CA THR A 399 -7.57 -20.70 -8.82
C THR A 399 -6.23 -20.84 -8.09
N GLY A 400 -5.57 -21.99 -8.20
CA GLY A 400 -4.15 -22.14 -7.88
C GLY A 400 -3.81 -23.38 -7.04
N ALA A 401 -2.50 -23.60 -6.85
CA ALA A 401 -1.94 -24.78 -6.17
C ALA A 401 -1.48 -24.49 -4.73
N GLY A 402 -1.92 -23.38 -4.15
CA GLY A 402 -1.66 -22.98 -2.77
C GLY A 402 -2.57 -23.68 -1.76
N THR A 403 -2.41 -23.29 -0.49
CA THR A 403 -3.28 -23.72 0.60
C THR A 403 -4.29 -22.63 0.92
N LEU A 404 -5.57 -23.01 1.04
CA LEU A 404 -6.64 -22.18 1.59
C LEU A 404 -7.16 -22.84 2.87
N THR A 405 -6.98 -22.18 4.01
CA THR A 405 -7.41 -22.68 5.31
C THR A 405 -8.55 -21.86 5.89
N PHE A 406 -9.59 -22.57 6.31
CA PHE A 406 -10.70 -22.05 7.10
C PHE A 406 -10.58 -22.47 8.56
N ALA A 407 -10.33 -21.52 9.46
CA ALA A 407 -10.24 -21.74 10.90
C ALA A 407 -11.21 -20.82 11.67
N GLY A 408 -11.69 -21.27 12.83
CA GLY A 408 -12.62 -20.53 13.69
C GLY A 408 -14.02 -21.14 13.81
N ASP A 409 -14.94 -20.40 14.44
CA ASP A 409 -16.26 -20.91 14.87
C ASP A 409 -17.40 -20.68 13.87
N GLU A 410 -17.26 -19.75 12.91
CA GLU A 410 -18.17 -19.57 11.78
C GLU A 410 -17.41 -18.91 10.63
N VAL A 411 -17.32 -19.57 9.49
CA VAL A 411 -16.67 -19.02 8.30
C VAL A 411 -17.57 -19.22 7.09
N LYS A 412 -17.78 -18.16 6.33
CA LYS A 412 -18.46 -18.21 5.03
C LYS A 412 -17.42 -18.03 3.95
N ALA A 413 -17.49 -18.86 2.93
CA ALA A 413 -16.54 -18.82 1.84
C ALA A 413 -17.26 -18.91 0.51
N ALA A 414 -16.81 -18.05 -0.41
CA ALA A 414 -16.90 -18.21 -1.86
C ALA A 414 -18.28 -17.99 -2.51
N ASN A 415 -18.38 -17.04 -3.43
CA ASN A 415 -19.35 -17.08 -4.53
C ASN A 415 -18.60 -17.49 -5.82
N GLY A 416 -19.29 -18.12 -6.77
CA GLY A 416 -18.70 -18.42 -8.09
C GLY A 416 -18.00 -19.78 -8.18
N VAL A 417 -16.96 -19.87 -9.01
CA VAL A 417 -16.19 -21.11 -9.26
C VAL A 417 -14.85 -21.04 -8.53
N MET A 418 -14.51 -22.13 -7.85
CA MET A 418 -13.22 -22.35 -7.20
C MET A 418 -12.53 -23.54 -7.86
N THR A 419 -11.32 -23.36 -8.35
CA THR A 419 -10.46 -24.44 -8.83
C THR A 419 -9.27 -24.62 -7.89
N ILE A 420 -9.22 -25.74 -7.19
CA ILE A 420 -8.02 -26.14 -6.44
C ILE A 420 -7.15 -26.96 -7.39
N ALA A 421 -6.05 -26.38 -7.88
CA ALA A 421 -5.18 -27.07 -8.83
C ALA A 421 -4.44 -28.26 -8.16
N PRO A 422 -3.89 -29.21 -8.95
CA PRO A 422 -3.03 -30.28 -8.42
C PRO A 422 -1.92 -29.75 -7.51
N GLY A 423 -1.69 -30.42 -6.38
CA GLY A 423 -0.82 -29.97 -5.29
C GLY A 423 -1.41 -28.89 -4.36
N GLY A 424 -2.54 -28.27 -4.74
CA GLY A 424 -3.28 -27.33 -3.89
C GLY A 424 -4.02 -28.02 -2.75
N THR A 425 -4.34 -27.26 -1.71
CA THR A 425 -5.05 -27.78 -0.53
C THR A 425 -6.18 -26.85 -0.09
N LEU A 426 -7.38 -27.40 0.06
CA LEU A 426 -8.50 -26.78 0.76
C LEU A 426 -8.63 -27.41 2.14
N ASN A 427 -8.45 -26.63 3.21
CA ASN A 427 -8.39 -27.14 4.57
C ASN A 427 -9.44 -26.47 5.48
N VAL A 428 -10.29 -27.28 6.12
CA VAL A 428 -11.29 -26.80 7.09
C VAL A 428 -10.92 -27.32 8.47
N THR A 429 -10.44 -26.42 9.34
CA THR A 429 -9.84 -26.78 10.64
C THR A 429 -10.59 -26.24 11.85
N GLY A 430 -11.47 -25.26 11.67
CA GLY A 430 -12.27 -24.69 12.75
C GLY A 430 -13.26 -25.68 13.35
N THR A 431 -13.54 -25.57 14.65
CA THR A 431 -14.63 -26.32 15.32
C THR A 431 -16.02 -25.84 14.91
N GLY A 432 -16.07 -24.71 14.22
CA GLY A 432 -17.25 -24.13 13.64
C GLY A 432 -17.81 -24.85 12.44
N ARG A 433 -18.94 -24.32 11.99
CA ARG A 433 -19.51 -24.62 10.69
C ARG A 433 -18.89 -23.68 9.65
N THR A 434 -18.37 -24.26 8.57
CA THR A 434 -17.87 -23.53 7.39
C THR A 434 -18.80 -23.78 6.21
N ASP A 435 -19.51 -22.75 5.73
CA ASP A 435 -20.35 -22.85 4.52
C ASP A 435 -19.52 -22.43 3.29
N LEU A 436 -19.42 -23.33 2.31
CA LEU A 436 -18.72 -23.14 1.03
C LEU A 436 -19.76 -23.01 -0.09
N TYR A 437 -19.97 -21.80 -0.64
CA TYR A 437 -21.00 -21.57 -1.66
C TYR A 437 -20.52 -21.68 -3.11
N ALA A 438 -19.21 -21.81 -3.34
CA ALA A 438 -18.69 -22.05 -4.68
C ALA A 438 -18.92 -23.49 -5.16
N ASP A 439 -19.02 -23.64 -6.47
CA ASP A 439 -18.73 -24.90 -7.14
C ASP A 439 -17.22 -25.09 -7.14
N ILE A 440 -16.76 -26.20 -6.56
CA ILE A 440 -15.35 -26.50 -6.31
C ILE A 440 -14.91 -27.60 -7.26
N ASP A 441 -14.10 -27.23 -8.25
CA ASP A 441 -13.33 -28.16 -9.09
C ASP A 441 -11.97 -28.43 -8.43
N CYS A 442 -11.85 -29.55 -7.75
CA CYS A 442 -10.67 -29.91 -6.99
C CYS A 442 -9.82 -30.94 -7.76
N GLY A 443 -8.68 -30.51 -8.28
CA GLY A 443 -7.58 -31.38 -8.68
C GLY A 443 -6.55 -31.62 -7.57
N GLY A 444 -6.69 -30.98 -6.41
CA GLY A 444 -5.78 -31.08 -5.26
C GLY A 444 -6.35 -31.90 -4.09
N THR A 445 -6.03 -31.47 -2.87
CA THR A 445 -6.44 -32.16 -1.63
C THR A 445 -7.50 -31.37 -0.85
N VAL A 446 -8.52 -32.06 -0.34
CA VAL A 446 -9.51 -31.50 0.61
C VAL A 446 -9.33 -32.14 1.99
N ILE A 447 -9.24 -31.32 3.03
CA ILE A 447 -9.08 -31.76 4.43
C ILE A 447 -10.18 -31.19 5.29
N VAL A 448 -10.87 -32.06 6.04
CA VAL A 448 -11.80 -31.68 7.12
C VAL A 448 -11.25 -32.20 8.45
N ALA A 449 -10.81 -31.28 9.30
CA ALA A 449 -10.16 -31.62 10.57
C ALA A 449 -11.14 -32.17 11.61
N SER A 450 -10.58 -32.64 12.74
CA SER A 450 -11.39 -33.20 13.83
C SER A 450 -12.26 -32.13 14.47
N GLY A 451 -13.56 -32.42 14.62
CA GLY A 451 -14.54 -31.48 15.14
C GLY A 451 -14.99 -30.41 14.13
N ALA A 452 -14.38 -30.34 12.94
CA ALA A 452 -14.77 -29.39 11.91
C ALA A 452 -15.98 -29.85 11.13
N THR A 453 -16.83 -28.89 10.72
CA THR A 453 -17.97 -29.14 9.82
C THR A 453 -17.85 -28.29 8.57
N ALA A 454 -17.57 -28.92 7.43
CA ALA A 454 -17.59 -28.28 6.12
C ALA A 454 -18.94 -28.54 5.45
N VAL A 455 -19.67 -27.49 5.09
CA VAL A 455 -20.96 -27.56 4.41
C VAL A 455 -20.81 -27.04 3.00
N PHE A 456 -20.93 -27.93 2.02
CA PHE A 456 -20.82 -27.57 0.61
C PHE A 456 -22.21 -27.22 0.09
N ARG A 457 -22.37 -25.97 -0.31
CA ARG A 457 -23.60 -25.42 -0.92
C ARG A 457 -23.53 -25.40 -2.44
N GLY A 458 -22.33 -25.45 -3.03
CA GLY A 458 -22.09 -25.83 -4.42
C GLY A 458 -21.65 -27.29 -4.57
N HIS A 459 -21.35 -27.71 -5.80
CA HIS A 459 -20.81 -29.04 -6.09
C HIS A 459 -19.35 -29.16 -5.67
N LEU A 460 -18.93 -30.36 -5.26
CA LEU A 460 -17.52 -30.72 -5.10
C LEU A 460 -17.15 -31.75 -6.17
N SER A 461 -16.47 -31.32 -7.22
CA SER A 461 -16.07 -32.13 -8.38
C SER A 461 -14.56 -32.08 -8.60
N GLY A 462 -14.10 -32.66 -9.70
CA GLY A 462 -12.70 -32.62 -10.13
C GLY A 462 -11.92 -33.92 -9.89
N ALA A 463 -10.74 -33.99 -10.50
CA ALA A 463 -9.82 -35.11 -10.37
C ALA A 463 -9.02 -35.03 -9.05
N MET A 464 -9.74 -35.08 -7.93
CA MET A 464 -9.21 -34.82 -6.59
C MET A 464 -8.09 -35.81 -6.22
N GLU A 465 -6.92 -35.29 -5.84
CA GLU A 465 -5.79 -36.12 -5.38
C GLU A 465 -6.14 -36.86 -4.08
N SER A 466 -6.83 -36.20 -3.15
CA SER A 466 -7.34 -36.85 -1.93
C SER A 466 -8.45 -36.08 -1.23
N LEU A 467 -9.41 -36.82 -0.65
CA LEU A 467 -10.34 -36.34 0.36
C LEU A 467 -9.97 -36.95 1.72
N THR A 468 -9.61 -36.11 2.70
CA THR A 468 -9.29 -36.55 4.06
C THR A 468 -10.26 -35.97 5.07
N ILE A 469 -11.01 -36.84 5.75
CA ILE A 469 -11.80 -36.48 6.94
C ILE A 469 -11.08 -37.05 8.16
N ALA A 470 -10.79 -36.21 9.15
CA ALA A 470 -10.03 -36.59 10.34
C ALA A 470 -10.67 -37.78 11.06
N GLY A 471 -9.86 -38.77 11.46
CA GLY A 471 -10.33 -40.03 12.05
C GLY A 471 -10.46 -41.18 11.04
N GLY A 472 -10.38 -40.90 9.73
CA GLY A 472 -10.39 -41.91 8.68
C GLY A 472 -11.67 -42.75 8.71
N ALA A 473 -11.53 -44.07 8.89
CA ALA A 473 -12.66 -45.00 8.97
C ALA A 473 -13.60 -44.77 10.17
N THR A 474 -13.14 -44.06 11.20
CA THR A 474 -13.96 -43.58 12.32
C THR A 474 -13.90 -42.06 12.33
N PRO A 475 -14.59 -41.38 11.41
CA PRO A 475 -14.44 -39.95 11.22
C PRO A 475 -14.86 -39.18 12.48
N THR A 476 -14.21 -38.04 12.66
CA THR A 476 -14.43 -37.08 13.74
C THR A 476 -14.66 -35.66 13.22
N GLY A 477 -14.44 -35.44 11.93
CA GLY A 477 -14.93 -34.27 11.19
C GLY A 477 -16.15 -34.63 10.35
N THR A 478 -16.82 -33.61 9.79
CA THR A 478 -18.06 -33.76 9.03
C THR A 478 -18.00 -32.97 7.73
N LEU A 479 -18.29 -33.65 6.63
CA LEU A 479 -18.56 -33.09 5.31
C LEU A 479 -20.07 -33.19 5.05
N ASP A 480 -20.78 -32.07 5.02
CA ASP A 480 -22.21 -32.01 4.72
C ASP A 480 -22.43 -31.54 3.28
N LEU A 481 -22.94 -32.43 2.44
CA LEU A 481 -23.22 -32.13 1.03
C LEU A 481 -24.56 -31.42 0.82
N THR A 482 -25.43 -31.34 1.84
CA THR A 482 -26.79 -30.81 1.70
C THR A 482 -27.57 -31.52 0.57
N VAL A 483 -27.83 -30.87 -0.56
CA VAL A 483 -28.46 -31.45 -1.77
C VAL A 483 -27.48 -31.63 -2.93
N ASN A 484 -26.19 -31.42 -2.70
CA ASN A 484 -25.16 -31.38 -3.73
C ASN A 484 -24.48 -32.74 -3.93
N ASN A 485 -23.75 -32.83 -5.03
CA ASN A 485 -22.98 -34.00 -5.45
C ASN A 485 -21.52 -33.89 -5.02
N LEU A 486 -20.92 -35.05 -4.77
CA LEU A 486 -19.48 -35.22 -4.64
C LEU A 486 -19.00 -36.18 -5.75
N ILE A 487 -17.99 -35.76 -6.50
CA ILE A 487 -17.30 -36.60 -7.50
C ILE A 487 -15.84 -36.70 -7.08
N VAL A 488 -15.33 -37.93 -6.97
CA VAL A 488 -13.93 -38.20 -6.63
C VAL A 488 -13.35 -39.09 -7.73
N ASP A 489 -12.37 -38.60 -8.48
CA ASP A 489 -11.67 -39.38 -9.50
C ASP A 489 -10.53 -40.20 -8.88
N TYR A 490 -10.16 -41.32 -9.50
CA TYR A 490 -9.05 -42.17 -9.07
C TYR A 490 -8.22 -42.71 -10.25
N ALA A 491 -6.92 -42.90 -10.05
CA ALA A 491 -6.00 -43.09 -11.16
C ALA A 491 -6.17 -44.41 -11.96
N THR A 492 -6.70 -45.48 -11.38
CA THR A 492 -6.82 -46.77 -12.08
C THR A 492 -8.01 -47.57 -11.58
N PRO A 493 -8.96 -47.95 -12.47
CA PRO A 493 -10.09 -48.79 -12.07
C PRO A 493 -9.62 -50.20 -11.77
N PRO A 494 -9.97 -50.76 -10.60
CA PRO A 494 -9.72 -52.17 -10.33
C PRO A 494 -10.52 -53.04 -11.30
N VAL A 495 -9.88 -54.10 -11.79
CA VAL A 495 -10.54 -55.05 -12.69
C VAL A 495 -11.35 -56.04 -11.85
N GLY A 496 -12.68 -55.92 -11.86
CA GLY A 496 -13.60 -56.88 -11.24
C GLY A 496 -13.72 -56.76 -9.72
N ALA A 497 -13.37 -55.60 -9.16
CA ALA A 497 -13.59 -55.24 -7.76
C ALA A 497 -13.98 -53.76 -7.66
N TYR A 498 -14.36 -53.30 -6.47
CA TYR A 498 -14.55 -51.89 -6.17
C TYR A 498 -13.22 -51.19 -5.88
N SER A 499 -13.11 -49.90 -6.18
CA SER A 499 -11.92 -49.12 -5.84
C SER A 499 -11.74 -48.94 -4.34
N ASP A 500 -10.48 -48.82 -3.89
CA ASP A 500 -10.17 -48.53 -2.49
C ASP A 500 -10.75 -47.15 -2.11
N GLU A 501 -10.76 -46.23 -3.07
CA GLU A 501 -11.39 -44.92 -2.99
C GLU A 501 -12.90 -45.02 -2.79
N PHE A 502 -13.60 -45.87 -3.56
CA PHE A 502 -15.03 -46.11 -3.38
C PHE A 502 -15.32 -46.66 -1.99
N LEU A 503 -14.57 -47.66 -1.53
CA LEU A 503 -14.78 -48.26 -0.22
C LEU A 503 -14.52 -47.26 0.92
N ALA A 504 -13.54 -46.36 0.76
CA ALA A 504 -13.26 -45.30 1.71
C ALA A 504 -14.39 -44.27 1.75
N ILE A 505 -14.86 -43.78 0.59
CA ILE A 505 -15.99 -42.84 0.51
C ILE A 505 -17.27 -43.47 1.04
N GLU A 506 -17.54 -44.73 0.70
CA GLU A 506 -18.70 -45.46 1.21
C GLU A 506 -18.65 -45.60 2.74
N ALA A 507 -17.49 -45.90 3.31
CA ALA A 507 -17.33 -45.96 4.77
C ALA A 507 -17.60 -44.60 5.43
N LEU A 508 -17.19 -43.49 4.82
CA LEU A 508 -17.46 -42.14 5.31
C LEU A 508 -18.95 -41.78 5.22
N VAL A 509 -19.63 -42.14 4.13
CA VAL A 509 -21.10 -41.93 3.98
C VAL A 509 -21.87 -42.81 4.97
N LYS A 510 -21.47 -44.07 5.15
CA LYS A 510 -22.04 -44.98 6.16
C LYS A 510 -21.85 -44.46 7.57
N SER A 511 -20.73 -43.79 7.87
CA SER A 511 -20.52 -43.18 9.18
C SER A 511 -21.41 -41.94 9.39
N GLY A 512 -21.62 -41.15 8.33
CA GLY A 512 -22.54 -40.00 8.37
C GLY A 512 -24.00 -40.42 8.54
N TYR A 513 -24.37 -41.57 7.95
CA TYR A 513 -25.65 -42.24 8.18
C TYR A 513 -25.63 -43.01 9.50
N LYS A 514 -26.04 -42.37 10.59
CA LYS A 514 -26.03 -42.98 11.91
C LYS A 514 -27.22 -43.93 12.08
N ASP A 515 -26.91 -45.23 12.09
CA ASP A 515 -27.90 -46.27 12.37
C ASP A 515 -28.40 -46.18 13.83
N GLY A 516 -29.72 -46.04 14.00
CA GLY A 516 -30.39 -45.76 15.27
C GLY A 516 -31.91 -45.68 15.12
N THR A 517 -32.67 -45.52 16.20
CA THR A 517 -34.15 -45.67 16.21
C THR A 517 -34.91 -44.76 15.23
N LEU A 518 -34.25 -43.74 14.69
CA LEU A 518 -34.85 -42.75 13.80
C LEU A 518 -34.09 -42.57 12.46
N HIS A 519 -33.01 -43.33 12.20
CA HIS A 519 -32.16 -43.25 10.99
C HIS A 519 -31.85 -41.79 10.55
N TYR A 520 -30.78 -41.20 11.07
CA TYR A 520 -30.47 -39.79 10.80
C TYR A 520 -29.08 -39.56 10.21
N TRP A 521 -28.99 -38.54 9.36
CA TRP A 521 -27.75 -37.95 8.87
C TRP A 521 -27.18 -36.95 9.89
N ASP A 522 -26.84 -37.46 11.08
CA ASP A 522 -26.22 -36.71 12.20
C ASP A 522 -24.88 -37.31 12.67
N GLY A 523 -24.34 -38.27 11.92
CA GLY A 523 -23.05 -38.90 12.20
C GLY A 523 -21.87 -38.11 11.61
N PRO A 524 -20.64 -38.28 12.15
CA PRO A 524 -19.44 -37.74 11.51
C PRO A 524 -19.12 -38.51 10.22
N GLY A 525 -18.38 -37.90 9.29
CA GLY A 525 -18.11 -38.46 7.96
C GLY A 525 -18.78 -37.62 6.87
N ILE A 526 -19.33 -38.25 5.84
CA ILE A 526 -20.06 -37.57 4.76
C ILE A 526 -21.55 -37.69 5.04
N GLN A 527 -22.26 -36.57 5.14
CA GLN A 527 -23.68 -36.52 5.47
C GLN A 527 -24.48 -35.56 4.58
N SER A 528 -25.81 -35.59 4.74
CA SER A 528 -26.72 -34.63 4.13
C SER A 528 -27.71 -34.09 5.16
N SER A 529 -27.55 -32.81 5.50
CA SER A 529 -28.54 -32.09 6.33
C SER A 529 -29.93 -32.00 5.67
N ALA A 530 -30.01 -32.02 4.34
CA ALA A 530 -31.27 -32.04 3.61
C ALA A 530 -32.00 -33.38 3.76
N ALA A 531 -31.27 -34.50 3.68
CA ALA A 531 -31.81 -35.83 3.93
C ALA A 531 -32.18 -36.00 5.41
N ALA A 532 -31.38 -35.51 6.36
CA ALA A 532 -31.76 -35.46 7.78
C ALA A 532 -33.08 -34.69 8.02
N GLY A 533 -33.31 -33.62 7.24
CA GLY A 533 -34.52 -32.81 7.29
C GLY A 533 -35.75 -33.46 6.64
N SER A 534 -35.58 -34.56 5.89
CA SER A 534 -36.68 -35.26 5.22
C SER A 534 -37.49 -36.08 6.23
N GLY A 535 -38.64 -35.54 6.64
CA GLY A 535 -39.46 -36.12 7.71
C GLY A 535 -40.05 -37.50 7.41
N ASP A 536 -40.09 -37.92 6.15
CA ASP A 536 -40.52 -39.25 5.71
C ASP A 536 -39.34 -40.17 5.32
N GLN A 537 -38.09 -39.68 5.44
CA GLN A 537 -36.86 -40.41 5.09
C GLN A 537 -36.83 -40.86 3.63
N SER A 538 -37.52 -40.11 2.75
CA SER A 538 -37.58 -40.42 1.32
C SER A 538 -36.29 -40.12 0.58
N THR A 539 -35.31 -39.43 1.19
CA THR A 539 -34.07 -39.01 0.54
C THR A 539 -32.82 -39.44 1.32
N THR A 540 -31.71 -39.56 0.61
CA THR A 540 -30.46 -40.14 1.10
C THR A 540 -29.26 -39.63 0.31
N LEU A 541 -28.03 -39.92 0.78
CA LEU A 541 -26.86 -39.91 -0.08
C LEU A 541 -26.61 -41.32 -0.62
N ALA A 542 -26.58 -41.43 -1.94
CA ALA A 542 -26.26 -42.65 -2.66
C ALA A 542 -24.79 -42.62 -3.10
N THR A 543 -24.06 -43.71 -2.87
CA THR A 543 -22.66 -43.88 -3.30
C THR A 543 -22.57 -44.83 -4.49
N PHE A 544 -21.86 -44.44 -5.53
CA PHE A 544 -21.78 -45.18 -6.79
C PHE A 544 -20.33 -45.28 -7.25
N ASP A 545 -19.87 -46.48 -7.60
CA ASP A 545 -18.57 -46.68 -8.25
C ASP A 545 -18.82 -46.73 -9.76
N ASN A 546 -18.32 -45.77 -10.53
CA ASN A 546 -18.62 -45.71 -11.95
C ASN A 546 -17.90 -46.79 -12.78
N ALA A 547 -16.90 -47.49 -12.21
CA ALA A 547 -16.37 -48.74 -12.76
C ALA A 547 -17.22 -49.97 -12.43
N GLY A 548 -18.09 -49.86 -11.42
CA GLY A 548 -18.85 -50.96 -10.85
C GLY A 548 -20.06 -51.41 -11.68
N PRO A 549 -20.79 -52.43 -11.19
CA PRO A 549 -22.05 -52.87 -11.80
C PRO A 549 -23.05 -51.71 -11.91
N GLY A 550 -23.58 -51.47 -13.12
CA GLY A 550 -24.49 -50.34 -13.38
C GLY A 550 -23.80 -49.00 -13.63
N GLY A 551 -22.46 -48.96 -13.64
CA GLY A 551 -21.64 -47.79 -14.00
C GLY A 551 -21.63 -47.46 -15.49
N GLY A 552 -20.57 -46.77 -15.93
CA GLY A 552 -20.47 -46.25 -17.29
C GLY A 552 -21.30 -44.99 -17.53
N LYS A 553 -21.63 -44.26 -16.46
CA LYS A 553 -22.18 -42.90 -16.57
C LYS A 553 -21.11 -42.01 -17.22
N THR A 554 -21.54 -41.13 -18.11
CA THR A 554 -20.65 -40.13 -18.74
C THR A 554 -20.91 -38.72 -18.23
N ASN A 555 -21.95 -38.54 -17.41
CA ASN A 555 -22.35 -37.27 -16.85
C ASN A 555 -23.09 -37.47 -15.51
N LEU A 556 -22.86 -36.57 -14.56
CA LEU A 556 -23.62 -36.41 -13.34
C LEU A 556 -24.05 -34.94 -13.21
N GLU A 557 -25.30 -34.64 -13.54
CA GLU A 557 -25.92 -33.30 -13.38
C GLU A 557 -25.17 -32.14 -14.06
N GLY A 558 -24.54 -32.41 -15.21
CA GLY A 558 -23.75 -31.43 -15.95
C GLY A 558 -22.25 -31.68 -15.87
N GLU A 559 -21.78 -32.35 -14.83
CA GLU A 559 -20.36 -32.69 -14.64
C GLU A 559 -19.98 -33.93 -15.45
N PRO A 560 -18.89 -33.89 -16.25
CA PRO A 560 -18.38 -35.08 -16.91
C PRO A 560 -17.83 -36.07 -15.88
N VAL A 561 -18.16 -37.34 -16.05
CA VAL A 561 -17.63 -38.44 -15.24
C VAL A 561 -17.24 -39.60 -16.13
N ASP A 562 -16.36 -40.48 -15.65
CA ASP A 562 -15.89 -41.64 -16.40
C ASP A 562 -15.74 -42.86 -15.49
N ALA A 563 -15.27 -43.97 -16.03
CA ALA A 563 -15.09 -45.21 -15.29
C ALA A 563 -14.07 -45.10 -14.13
N THR A 564 -13.39 -43.97 -13.95
CA THR A 564 -12.50 -43.71 -12.82
C THR A 564 -13.12 -42.83 -11.74
N SER A 565 -14.42 -42.55 -11.80
CA SER A 565 -15.11 -41.70 -10.82
C SER A 565 -15.88 -42.48 -9.74
N VAL A 566 -15.77 -42.06 -8.48
CA VAL A 566 -16.71 -42.34 -7.39
C VAL A 566 -17.70 -41.19 -7.29
N LEU A 567 -18.99 -41.52 -7.26
CA LEU A 567 -20.08 -40.53 -7.21
C LEU A 567 -20.81 -40.64 -5.89
N VAL A 568 -21.08 -39.50 -5.24
CA VAL A 568 -22.04 -39.39 -4.14
C VAL A 568 -23.10 -38.40 -4.55
N LYS A 569 -24.36 -38.85 -4.57
CA LYS A 569 -25.49 -38.06 -5.04
C LYS A 569 -26.58 -37.96 -3.97
N TYR A 570 -27.17 -36.78 -3.80
CA TYR A 570 -28.45 -36.65 -3.12
C TYR A 570 -29.58 -37.27 -3.96
N ALA A 571 -30.14 -38.38 -3.50
CA ALA A 571 -31.06 -39.20 -4.28
C ALA A 571 -32.30 -39.60 -3.47
N TRP A 572 -33.33 -40.09 -4.17
CA TRP A 572 -34.46 -40.74 -3.52
C TRP A 572 -34.02 -42.09 -2.95
N TYR A 573 -34.57 -42.45 -1.79
CA TYR A 573 -34.35 -43.75 -1.19
C TYR A 573 -34.95 -44.84 -2.08
N GLY A 574 -34.10 -45.67 -2.68
CA GLY A 574 -34.49 -46.69 -3.65
C GLY A 574 -34.29 -46.31 -5.13
N ASP A 575 -33.80 -45.12 -5.44
CA ASP A 575 -33.30 -44.75 -6.78
C ASP A 575 -31.89 -45.32 -6.95
N ILE A 576 -31.82 -46.59 -7.34
CA ILE A 576 -30.57 -47.36 -7.38
C ILE A 576 -29.72 -46.93 -8.57
N ASN A 577 -30.36 -46.54 -9.67
CA ASN A 577 -29.67 -46.18 -10.90
C ASN A 577 -29.31 -44.68 -11.00
N LEU A 578 -29.72 -43.84 -10.03
CA LEU A 578 -29.47 -42.40 -9.94
C LEU A 578 -30.08 -41.55 -11.06
N ASP A 579 -31.17 -42.01 -11.68
CA ASP A 579 -31.88 -41.28 -12.74
C ASP A 579 -32.90 -40.26 -12.22
N GLY A 580 -33.10 -40.19 -10.90
CA GLY A 580 -34.00 -39.26 -10.22
C GLY A 580 -35.43 -39.78 -10.07
N VAL A 581 -35.71 -41.03 -10.46
CA VAL A 581 -37.02 -41.67 -10.36
C VAL A 581 -36.87 -43.01 -9.63
N VAL A 582 -37.81 -43.34 -8.75
CA VAL A 582 -37.92 -44.67 -8.15
C VAL A 582 -38.95 -45.48 -8.93
N ASP A 583 -38.52 -46.44 -9.76
CA ASP A 583 -39.40 -47.23 -10.62
C ASP A 583 -39.06 -48.73 -10.69
N PHE A 584 -39.62 -49.42 -11.70
CA PHE A 584 -39.40 -50.85 -11.88
C PHE A 584 -37.96 -51.21 -12.28
N ASN A 585 -37.23 -50.28 -12.89
CA ASN A 585 -35.84 -50.49 -13.26
C ASN A 585 -34.96 -50.62 -12.01
N ASP A 586 -35.20 -49.81 -10.98
CA ASP A 586 -34.50 -49.93 -9.69
C ASP A 586 -34.81 -51.27 -9.02
N TYR A 587 -36.10 -51.61 -8.94
CA TYR A 587 -36.54 -52.89 -8.40
C TYR A 587 -35.88 -54.07 -9.13
N ASN A 588 -35.79 -54.00 -10.46
CA ASN A 588 -35.17 -55.04 -11.27
C ASN A 588 -33.66 -55.19 -10.95
N ILE A 589 -32.95 -54.11 -10.62
CA ILE A 589 -31.55 -54.21 -10.16
C ILE A 589 -31.49 -54.97 -8.83
N ILE A 590 -32.31 -54.58 -7.86
CA ILE A 590 -32.38 -55.20 -6.52
C ILE A 590 -32.70 -56.70 -6.63
N ASP A 591 -33.74 -57.05 -7.41
CA ASP A 591 -34.22 -58.43 -7.57
C ASP A 591 -33.16 -59.30 -8.26
N ASN A 592 -32.52 -58.78 -9.32
CA ASN A 592 -31.48 -59.53 -10.02
C ASN A 592 -30.24 -59.77 -9.14
N THR A 593 -29.81 -58.78 -8.36
CA THR A 593 -28.71 -58.96 -7.41
C THR A 593 -29.08 -60.03 -6.37
N PHE A 594 -30.29 -59.98 -5.82
CA PHE A 594 -30.76 -60.96 -4.84
C PHE A 594 -30.81 -62.38 -5.43
N LEU A 595 -31.36 -62.53 -6.65
CA LEU A 595 -31.44 -63.80 -7.37
C LEU A 595 -30.07 -64.36 -7.75
N SER A 596 -29.06 -63.51 -7.91
CA SER A 596 -27.68 -63.94 -8.16
C SER A 596 -26.99 -64.56 -6.93
N GLY A 597 -27.65 -64.56 -5.76
CA GLY A 597 -27.17 -65.19 -4.53
C GLY A 597 -26.27 -64.31 -3.67
N VAL A 598 -26.10 -63.03 -4.02
CA VAL A 598 -25.35 -62.06 -3.22
C VAL A 598 -26.19 -61.65 -2.01
N THR A 599 -25.78 -62.07 -0.81
CA THR A 599 -26.53 -61.89 0.45
C THR A 599 -25.82 -61.04 1.49
N THR A 600 -24.54 -60.69 1.28
CA THR A 600 -23.73 -59.88 2.18
C THR A 600 -22.73 -59.05 1.39
N GLY A 601 -22.27 -57.92 1.94
CA GLY A 601 -21.29 -57.06 1.27
C GLY A 601 -21.85 -56.35 0.04
N LYS A 602 -23.16 -56.08 0.05
CA LYS A 602 -23.81 -55.32 -1.01
C LYS A 602 -23.49 -53.84 -0.88
N HIS A 603 -23.42 -53.19 -2.03
CA HIS A 603 -23.28 -51.75 -2.17
C HIS A 603 -24.57 -51.13 -2.73
N TRP A 604 -24.73 -49.81 -2.60
CA TRP A 604 -25.94 -49.10 -3.04
C TRP A 604 -26.40 -49.49 -4.45
N GLN A 605 -25.49 -49.48 -5.43
CA GLN A 605 -25.75 -49.82 -6.83
C GLN A 605 -26.19 -51.27 -7.09
N GLU A 606 -26.20 -52.11 -6.05
CA GLU A 606 -26.59 -53.53 -6.11
C GLU A 606 -27.89 -53.81 -5.34
N GLY A 607 -28.45 -52.84 -4.63
CA GLY A 607 -29.73 -52.97 -3.92
C GLY A 607 -29.65 -53.43 -2.48
#